data_AF-A0A3D4HZL5-F1
#
_entry.id   AF-A0A3D4HZL5-F1
#
_cell.length_a   1.000
_cell.length_b   1.000
_cell.length_c   1.000
_cell.angle_alpha   90.00
_cell.angle_beta   90.00
_cell.angle_gamma   90.00
#
_symmetry.space_group_name_H-M   'P 1'
#
loop_
_entity.id
_entity.type
_entity.pdbx_description
1 polymer ?
#
loop_
_entity_poly.entity_id
_entity_poly.type
_entity_poly.pdbx_seq_one_letter_code
_entity_poly.pdbx_strand_id
1 'polypeptide(L)' 'ACSMLARDVKNGKITPEDITEEAVSKKLYTAGQPDPDFIIRPSGEKRLSNFMLWQSAYAEFISMDIL' A
#
# COMPACT_ATOMS: atom_id res chain seq x y z
N ALA A 1 -1.32 4.06 8.41
CA ALA A 1 0.14 3.97 8.62
C ALA A 1 0.75 5.19 9.31
N CYS A 2 0.96 6.34 8.64
CA CYS A 2 1.80 7.43 9.17
C CYS A 2 1.38 7.95 10.55
N SER A 3 0.08 8.23 10.78
CA SER A 3 -0.40 8.67 12.10
C SER A 3 -0.21 7.63 13.20
N MET A 4 -0.21 6.33 12.87
CA MET A 4 0.06 5.26 13.84
C MET A 4 1.54 5.21 14.19
N LEU A 5 2.43 5.30 13.19
CA LEU A 5 3.88 5.37 13.40
C LEU A 5 4.26 6.60 14.23
N ALA A 6 3.69 7.76 13.92
CA ALA A 6 3.92 8.99 14.70
C ALA A 6 3.48 8.84 16.16
N ARG A 7 2.38 8.12 16.43
CA ARG A 7 1.96 7.79 17.81
C ARG A 7 2.93 6.82 18.49
N ASP A 8 3.43 5.82 17.77
CA ASP A 8 4.39 4.87 18.32
C ASP A 8 5.72 5.54 18.67
N VAL A 9 6.21 6.46 17.83
CA VAL A 9 7.37 7.33 18.12
C VAL A 9 7.09 8.21 19.35
N LYS A 10 5.96 8.91 19.37
CA LYS A 10 5.58 9.78 20.51
C LYS A 10 5.51 9.02 21.83
N ASN A 11 5.09 7.76 21.78
CA ASN A 11 4.97 6.89 22.96
C ASN A 11 6.29 6.17 23.32
N GLY A 12 7.39 6.44 22.60
CA GLY A 12 8.69 5.82 22.83
C GLY A 12 8.77 4.33 22.51
N LYS A 13 7.84 3.80 21.69
CA LYS A 13 7.86 2.38 21.29
C LYS A 13 8.88 2.09 20.19
N ILE A 14 9.16 3.09 19.35
CA ILE A 14 10.15 3.08 18.27
C ILE A 14 10.77 4.48 18.19
N THR A 15 11.92 4.62 17.52
CA THR A 15 12.50 5.93 17.20
C THR A 15 12.14 6.34 15.76
N PRO A 16 12.33 7.62 15.36
CA PRO A 16 12.13 8.04 13.99
C PRO A 16 12.97 7.25 12.96
N GLU A 17 14.16 6.80 13.36
CA GLU A 17 15.09 6.02 12.53
C GLU A 17 14.58 4.61 12.25
N ASP A 18 13.67 4.09 13.09
CA ASP A 18 13.02 2.79 12.89
C ASP A 18 11.89 2.85 11.82
N ILE A 19 11.57 4.03 11.29
CA ILE A 19 10.54 4.19 10.25
C ILE A 19 11.13 3.79 8.89
N THR A 20 10.98 2.51 8.56
CA THR A 20 11.33 1.93 7.26
C THR A 20 10.10 1.68 6.39
N GLU A 21 10.30 1.33 5.11
CA GLU A 21 9.22 0.87 4.23
C GLU A 21 8.45 -0.33 4.81
N GLU A 22 9.15 -1.23 5.49
CA GLU A 22 8.53 -2.37 6.16
C GLU A 22 7.71 -1.93 7.38
N ALA A 23 8.16 -0.92 8.13
CA ALA A 23 7.40 -0.34 9.23
C ALA A 23 6.10 0.31 8.74
N VAL A 24 6.14 0.99 7.59
CA VAL A 24 4.94 1.55 6.93
C VAL A 24 4.00 0.42 6.51
N SER A 25 4.53 -0.60 5.82
CA SER A 25 3.77 -1.76 5.32
C SER A 25 3.04 -2.51 6.43
N LYS A 26 3.70 -2.72 7.58
CA LYS A 26 3.11 -3.35 8.79
C LYS A 26 1.97 -2.55 9.43
N LYS A 27 1.79 -1.27 9.06
CA LYS A 27 0.76 -0.38 9.58
C LYS A 27 -0.30 0.00 8.53
N LEU A 28 -0.29 -0.66 7.37
CA LEU A 28 -1.35 -0.59 6.37
C LEU A 28 -2.41 -1.65 6.66
N TYR A 29 -3.61 -1.48 6.10
CA TYR A 29 -4.70 -2.44 6.29
C TYR A 29 -4.41 -3.83 5.70
N THR A 30 -3.51 -3.90 4.71
CA THR A 30 -3.09 -5.15 4.05
C THR A 30 -1.92 -5.81 4.76
N ALA A 31 -1.53 -5.38 5.97
CA ALA A 31 -0.37 -5.95 6.67
C ALA A 31 -0.51 -7.49 6.79
N GLY A 32 0.55 -8.20 6.40
CA GLY A 32 0.58 -9.67 6.37
C GLY A 32 -0.01 -10.30 5.11
N GLN A 33 -0.56 -9.50 4.19
CA GLN A 33 -0.90 -9.95 2.84
C GLN A 33 0.26 -9.61 1.90
N PRO A 34 0.56 -10.48 0.92
CA PRO A 34 1.55 -10.17 -0.12
C PRO A 34 1.06 -9.02 -1.00
N ASP A 35 2.00 -8.29 -1.59
CA ASP A 35 1.68 -7.31 -2.62
C ASP A 35 1.14 -8.02 -3.87
N PRO A 36 0.19 -7.39 -4.59
CA PRO A 36 -0.37 -7.98 -5.81
C PRO A 36 0.67 -7.95 -6.94
N ASP A 37 0.80 -9.07 -7.66
CA ASP A 37 1.55 -9.10 -8.92
C ASP A 37 0.77 -8.40 -10.04
N PHE A 38 -0.56 -8.47 -10.02
CA PHE A 38 -1.44 -7.91 -11.05
C PHE A 38 -2.55 -7.03 -10.47
N ILE A 39 -2.81 -5.90 -11.11
CA ILE A 39 -4.01 -5.08 -10.92
C ILE A 39 -4.87 -5.18 -12.18
N ILE A 40 -6.01 -5.86 -12.07
CA ILE A 40 -6.95 -6.01 -13.18
C ILE A 40 -8.08 -4.98 -13.04
N ARG A 41 -8.33 -4.20 -14.09
CA ARG A 41 -9.37 -3.17 -14.12
C ARG A 41 -10.29 -3.31 -15.35
N PRO A 42 -11.57 -3.71 -15.16
CA PRO A 42 -12.57 -3.75 -16.23
C PRO A 42 -13.04 -2.34 -16.65
N SER A 43 -13.97 -2.29 -17.60
CA SER A 43 -14.59 -1.08 -18.16
C SER A 43 -13.68 -0.18 -19.02
N GLY A 44 -12.52 -0.67 -19.46
CA GLY A 44 -11.59 0.05 -20.35
C GLY A 44 -10.84 1.22 -19.69
N GLU A 45 -10.97 1.36 -18.37
CA GLU A 45 -10.43 2.51 -17.65
C GLU A 45 -8.94 2.35 -17.33
N LYS A 46 -8.12 3.26 -17.84
CA LYS A 46 -6.65 3.26 -17.65
C LYS A 46 -6.24 4.19 -16.50
N ARG A 47 -6.78 3.92 -15.32
CA ARG A 47 -6.41 4.63 -14.08
C ARG A 47 -6.40 3.66 -12.92
N LEU A 48 -5.59 3.94 -11.90
CA LEU A 48 -5.62 3.16 -10.66
C LEU A 48 -6.74 3.64 -9.71
N SER A 49 -7.17 4.91 -9.84
CA SER A 49 -8.15 5.54 -8.95
C SER A 49 -7.79 5.45 -7.47
N ASN A 50 -6.51 5.67 -7.13
CA ASN A 50 -6.03 5.64 -5.75
C ASN A 50 -6.28 4.30 -5.02
N PHE A 51 -6.38 3.20 -5.78
CA PHE A 51 -6.57 1.86 -5.24
C PHE A 51 -5.22 1.20 -4.97
N MET A 52 -4.98 0.79 -3.72
CA MET A 52 -3.75 0.09 -3.28
C MET A 52 -2.45 0.74 -3.76
N LEU A 53 -2.32 2.07 -3.61
CA LEU A 53 -1.15 2.83 -4.09
C LEU A 53 0.19 2.27 -3.61
N TRP A 54 0.26 1.82 -2.36
CA TRP A 54 1.49 1.31 -1.78
C TRP A 54 1.81 -0.09 -2.31
N GLN A 55 0.81 -0.98 -2.27
CA GLN A 55 0.97 -2.39 -2.62
C GLN A 55 1.16 -2.57 -4.14
N SER A 56 0.56 -1.71 -4.96
CA SER A 56 0.64 -1.80 -6.42
C SER A 56 1.90 -1.16 -7.02
N ALA A 57 2.86 -0.71 -6.21
CA ALA A 57 4.05 0.00 -6.69
C ALA A 57 4.84 -0.77 -7.75
N TYR A 58 4.85 -2.11 -7.67
CA TYR A 58 5.52 -3.01 -8.61
C TYR A 58 4.56 -3.96 -9.35
N ALA A 59 3.25 -3.74 -9.24
CA ALA A 59 2.26 -4.58 -9.87
C ALA A 59 2.13 -4.29 -11.37
N GLU A 60 1.89 -5.33 -12.17
CA GLU A 60 1.50 -5.19 -13.56
C GLU A 60 0.03 -4.74 -13.67
N PHE A 61 -0.22 -3.64 -14.38
CA PHE A 61 -1.56 -3.10 -14.55
C PHE A 61 -2.19 -3.58 -15.86
N ILE A 62 -3.33 -4.28 -15.76
CA ILE A 62 -4.08 -4.82 -16.89
C ILE A 62 -5.46 -4.16 -16.94
N SER A 63 -5.69 -3.37 -18.00
CA SER A 63 -7.02 -2.84 -18.29
C SER A 63 -7.74 -3.74 -19.28
N MET A 64 -9.01 -4.04 -19.02
CA MET A 64 -9.87 -4.85 -19.88
C MET A 64 -11.11 -4.06 -20.27
N ASP A 65 -11.53 -4.16 -21.53
CA ASP A 65 -12.68 -3.41 -22.06
C ASP A 65 -14.04 -4.01 -21.69
N ILE A 66 -14.05 -5.22 -21.09
CA ILE A 66 -15.28 -5.87 -20.63
C ILE A 66 -15.88 -5.13 -19.42
N LEU A 67 -17.21 -5.04 -19.36
CA LEU A 67 -17.95 -4.47 -18.23
C LEU A 67 -18.12 -5.49 -17.09
#